data_AF-A0A8B8FLK2-F1
#
_entry.id   AF-A0A8B8FLK2-F1
#
_cell.length_a   1.000
_cell.length_b   1.000
_cell.length_c   1.000
_cell.angle_alpha   90.00
_cell.angle_beta   90.00
_cell.angle_gamma   90.00
#
_symmetry.space_group_name_H-M   'P 1'
#
loop_
_entity.id
_entity.type
_entity.pdbx_description
1 polymer ?
#
loop_
_entity_poly.entity_id
_entity_poly.type
_entity_poly.pdbx_seq_one_letter_code
_entity_poly.pdbx_strand_id
1 'polypeptide(L)'
;MDDGTKDNNNRENIPIAIRYVKNGKPIESLLSIKNATNLNAAYFVQMTLDLLKSLNINTDYMLSQCYDGASVMSGSKGGVQALMQKKLNRAIPYVHCYNHQLHLVIVKAVSEVTEIGHFFNQCRLIHKVFNTFKINSLYEGNNTVRLLEQRWSSHLKICEIIYNNYDNMINCLKKVHGNSFDGNE
;
A
#
# COMPACT_ATOMS: atom_id res chain seq x y z
N MET A 1 4.06 5.76 -13.86
CA MET A 1 3.57 4.97 -12.71
C MET A 1 3.24 5.96 -11.62
N ASP A 2 2.10 5.77 -10.98
CA ASP A 2 1.59 6.59 -9.87
C ASP A 2 0.97 5.64 -8.83
N ASP A 3 1.36 5.79 -7.56
CA ASP A 3 0.88 5.02 -6.41
C ASP A 3 0.81 5.91 -5.16
N GLY A 4 -0.36 6.51 -4.93
CA GLY A 4 -0.56 7.50 -3.89
C GLY A 4 -0.54 6.93 -2.48
N THR A 5 0.07 7.66 -1.55
CA THR A 5 -0.01 7.37 -0.11
C THR A 5 -0.26 8.63 0.70
N LYS A 6 -1.05 8.49 1.76
CA LYS A 6 -1.31 9.56 2.70
C LYS A 6 -0.26 9.59 3.81
N ASP A 7 0.26 10.78 4.12
CA ASP A 7 1.17 10.96 5.26
C ASP A 7 0.43 11.24 6.57
N ASN A 8 1.19 11.36 7.67
CA ASN A 8 0.65 11.63 9.01
C ASN A 8 -0.03 13.01 9.12
N ASN A 9 0.23 13.93 8.20
CA ASN A 9 -0.42 15.23 8.10
C ASN A 9 -1.62 15.21 7.16
N ASN A 10 -2.11 14.01 6.81
CA ASN A 10 -3.26 13.78 5.96
C ASN A 10 -3.07 14.34 4.53
N ARG A 11 -1.83 14.44 4.05
CA ARG A 11 -1.53 14.90 2.69
C ARG A 11 -1.29 13.72 1.77
N GLU A 12 -1.82 13.82 0.56
CA GLU A 12 -1.69 12.79 -0.47
C GLU A 12 -0.39 12.98 -1.24
N ASN A 13 0.52 12.02 -1.12
CA ASN A 13 1.82 12.04 -1.75
C ASN A 13 1.84 11.05 -2.92
N ILE A 14 2.15 11.59 -4.08
CA ILE A 14 2.03 10.94 -5.38
C ILE A 14 3.42 10.78 -6.00
N PRO A 15 4.03 9.59 -5.91
CA PRO A 15 5.27 9.29 -6.58
C PRO A 15 5.02 9.14 -8.09
N ILE A 16 5.68 9.96 -8.90
CA ILE A 16 5.67 9.81 -10.36
C ILE A 16 6.99 9.16 -10.77
N ALA A 17 6.91 7.94 -11.30
CA ALA A 17 8.04 7.19 -11.82
C ALA A 17 7.85 6.79 -13.28
N ILE A 18 8.96 6.64 -14.00
CA ILE A 18 9.00 6.12 -15.38
C ILE A 18 9.81 4.83 -15.44
N ARG A 19 9.46 3.98 -16.40
CA ARG A 19 10.24 2.81 -16.81
C ARG A 19 10.58 2.97 -18.28
N TYR A 20 11.86 2.85 -18.64
CA TYR A 20 12.35 2.99 -20.01
C TYR A 20 13.45 1.98 -20.29
N VAL A 21 13.85 1.83 -21.55
CA VAL A 21 14.93 0.91 -21.96
C VAL A 21 16.18 1.71 -22.28
N LYS A 22 17.32 1.31 -21.71
CA LYS A 22 18.65 1.83 -22.04
C LYS A 22 19.60 0.66 -22.22
N ASN A 23 20.26 0.59 -23.38
CA ASN A 23 21.17 -0.51 -23.74
C ASN A 23 20.53 -1.91 -23.58
N GLY A 24 19.28 -2.04 -24.04
CA GLY A 24 18.52 -3.30 -23.98
C GLY A 24 18.05 -3.71 -22.57
N LYS A 25 18.29 -2.90 -21.54
CA LYS A 25 17.87 -3.19 -20.16
C LYS A 25 16.75 -2.25 -19.71
N PRO A 26 15.72 -2.77 -19.02
CA PRO A 26 14.73 -1.92 -18.38
C PRO A 26 15.36 -1.18 -17.20
N ILE A 27 15.11 0.12 -17.13
CA ILE A 27 15.50 1.01 -16.04
C ILE A 27 14.26 1.69 -15.50
N GLU A 28 14.16 1.78 -14.18
CA GLU A 28 13.14 2.57 -13.50
C GLU A 28 13.77 3.79 -12.86
N SER A 29 13.06 4.91 -12.90
CA SER A 29 13.53 6.15 -12.29
C SER A 29 12.35 6.90 -11.67
N LEU A 30 12.47 7.19 -10.38
CA LEU A 30 11.57 8.11 -9.69
C LEU A 30 11.89 9.53 -10.17
N LEU A 31 10.88 10.22 -10.70
CA LEU A 31 11.04 11.59 -11.21
C LEU A 31 10.74 12.62 -10.13
N SER A 32 9.69 12.40 -9.34
CA SER A 32 9.28 13.31 -8.27
C SER A 32 8.30 12.61 -7.35
N ILE A 33 8.20 13.09 -6.10
CA ILE A 33 7.04 12.88 -5.24
C ILE A 33 6.29 14.21 -5.22
N LYS A 34 5.04 14.23 -5.68
CA LYS A 34 4.18 15.42 -5.70
C LYS A 34 3.17 15.34 -4.59
N ASN A 35 2.91 16.47 -3.94
CA ASN A 35 1.79 16.56 -3.02
C ASN A 35 0.53 16.94 -3.80
N ALA A 36 -0.47 16.05 -3.82
CA ALA A 36 -1.71 16.29 -4.52
C ALA A 36 -2.66 17.10 -3.65
N THR A 37 -2.99 18.30 -4.09
CA THR A 37 -4.02 19.15 -3.46
C THR A 37 -5.42 18.87 -3.96
N ASN A 38 -5.54 18.08 -5.04
CA ASN A 38 -6.80 17.64 -5.61
C ASN A 38 -6.65 16.20 -6.13
N LEU A 39 -7.72 15.41 -6.06
CA LEU A 39 -7.73 13.98 -6.38
C LEU A 39 -8.58 13.66 -7.61
N ASN A 40 -8.82 14.63 -8.49
CA ASN A 40 -9.53 14.39 -9.75
C ASN A 40 -8.56 14.03 -10.89
N ALA A 41 -9.07 13.32 -11.89
CA ALA A 41 -8.26 12.81 -13.00
C ALA A 41 -7.58 13.92 -13.83
N ALA A 42 -8.24 15.06 -14.03
CA ALA A 42 -7.67 16.16 -14.81
C ALA A 42 -6.44 16.77 -14.12
N TYR A 43 -6.47 16.88 -12.79
CA TYR A 43 -5.34 17.33 -11.98
C TYR A 43 -4.13 16.39 -12.14
N PHE A 44 -4.34 15.07 -12.02
CA PHE A 44 -3.26 14.08 -12.20
C PHE A 44 -2.63 14.14 -13.60
N VAL A 45 -3.44 14.30 -14.65
CA VAL A 45 -2.94 14.45 -16.02
C VAL A 45 -2.07 15.70 -16.15
N GLN A 46 -2.58 16.86 -15.69
CA GLN A 46 -1.85 18.12 -15.79
C GLN A 46 -0.54 18.07 -15.00
N MET A 47 -0.59 17.60 -13.75
CA MET A 47 0.58 17.42 -12.88
C MET A 47 1.65 16.54 -13.53
N THR A 48 1.24 15.43 -14.18
CA THR A 48 2.16 14.52 -14.86
C THR A 48 2.80 15.18 -16.08
N LEU A 49 2.00 15.82 -16.94
CA LEU A 49 2.49 16.47 -18.16
C LEU A 49 3.43 17.63 -17.84
N ASP A 50 3.11 18.45 -16.84
CA ASP A 50 3.96 19.56 -16.41
C ASP A 50 5.30 19.07 -15.86
N LEU A 51 5.31 17.98 -15.09
CA LEU A 51 6.54 17.37 -14.61
C LEU A 51 7.40 16.86 -15.77
N LEU A 52 6.82 16.09 -16.69
CA LEU A 52 7.55 15.58 -17.85
C LEU A 52 8.13 16.72 -18.70
N LYS A 53 7.35 17.78 -18.92
CA LYS A 53 7.80 18.99 -19.61
C LYS A 53 8.95 19.68 -18.88
N SER A 54 8.87 19.84 -17.56
CA SER A 54 9.96 20.46 -16.76
C SER A 54 11.27 19.68 -16.79
N LEU A 55 11.19 18.37 -17.05
CA LEU A 55 12.35 17.47 -17.15
C LEU A 55 12.79 17.23 -18.60
N ASN A 56 12.19 17.95 -19.56
CA ASN A 56 12.43 17.78 -21.01
C ASN A 56 12.21 16.34 -21.49
N ILE A 57 11.28 15.60 -20.88
CA ILE A 57 10.91 14.25 -21.30
C ILE A 57 9.82 14.35 -22.36
N ASN A 58 10.12 13.89 -23.58
CA ASN A 58 9.15 13.90 -24.66
C ASN A 58 8.07 12.81 -24.47
N THR A 59 6.82 13.25 -24.38
CA THR A 59 5.62 12.40 -24.25
C THR A 59 5.29 11.58 -25.50
N ASP A 60 5.87 11.89 -26.65
CA ASP A 60 5.71 11.10 -27.87
C ASP A 60 6.24 9.67 -27.69
N TYR A 61 7.26 9.50 -26.84
CA TYR A 61 7.83 8.20 -26.47
C TYR A 61 7.07 7.48 -25.34
N MET A 62 5.95 8.02 -24.85
CA MET A 62 5.16 7.37 -23.81
C MET A 62 4.45 6.13 -24.38
N LEU A 63 4.93 4.94 -24.06
CA LEU A 63 4.36 3.70 -24.59
C LEU A 63 3.13 3.22 -23.80
N SER A 64 3.08 3.48 -22.50
CA SER A 64 2.01 3.00 -21.63
C SER A 64 1.91 3.83 -20.36
N GLN A 65 0.78 3.69 -19.68
CA GLN A 65 0.50 4.25 -18.36
C GLN A 65 0.12 3.12 -17.39
N CYS A 66 0.53 3.20 -16.13
CA CYS A 66 0.33 2.12 -15.15
C CYS A 66 -0.08 2.66 -13.79
N TYR A 67 -1.23 2.18 -13.28
CA TYR A 67 -1.93 2.66 -12.08
C TYR A 67 -2.65 1.52 -11.32
N ASP A 68 -3.03 1.75 -10.07
CA ASP A 68 -3.65 0.80 -9.13
C ASP A 68 -5.07 0.33 -9.49
N GLY A 69 -5.75 0.97 -10.44
CA GLY A 69 -7.10 0.60 -10.86
C GLY A 69 -8.21 1.40 -10.21
N ALA A 70 -7.91 2.36 -9.33
CA ALA A 70 -8.90 3.29 -8.79
C ALA A 70 -9.67 3.97 -9.93
N SER A 71 -10.97 4.22 -9.75
CA SER A 71 -11.85 4.75 -10.82
C SER A 71 -11.36 6.07 -11.42
N VAL A 72 -10.74 6.92 -10.60
CA VAL A 72 -10.08 8.17 -11.03
C VAL A 72 -8.93 7.90 -12.00
N MET A 73 -8.21 6.78 -11.84
CA MET A 73 -7.08 6.42 -12.69
C MET A 73 -7.53 5.60 -13.90
N SER A 74 -8.37 4.59 -13.67
CA SER A 74 -8.77 3.55 -14.63
C SER A 74 -10.10 3.83 -15.35
N GLY A 75 -10.80 4.92 -15.06
CA GLY A 75 -12.05 5.25 -15.72
C GLY A 75 -11.90 5.40 -17.24
N SER A 76 -12.72 4.67 -18.00
CA SER A 76 -12.64 4.63 -19.48
C SER A 76 -13.06 5.91 -20.20
N LYS A 77 -13.79 6.80 -19.51
CA LYS A 77 -14.26 8.09 -20.05
C LYS A 77 -13.66 9.30 -19.33
N GLY A 78 -13.65 9.25 -17.99
CA GLY A 78 -13.24 10.36 -17.14
C GLY A 78 -12.00 10.09 -16.29
N GLY A 79 -11.39 8.91 -16.40
CA GLY A 79 -10.19 8.57 -15.65
C GLY A 79 -8.93 9.14 -16.31
N VAL A 80 -7.83 9.17 -15.55
CA VAL A 80 -6.50 9.59 -16.03
C VAL A 80 -6.17 8.84 -17.32
N GLN A 81 -6.48 7.55 -17.38
CA GLN A 81 -6.16 6.74 -18.55
C GLN A 81 -6.78 7.28 -19.85
N ALA A 82 -8.02 7.76 -19.80
CA ALA A 82 -8.74 8.26 -20.96
C ALA A 82 -8.34 9.71 -21.27
N LEU A 83 -8.21 10.53 -20.21
CA LEU A 83 -7.87 11.94 -20.34
C LEU A 83 -6.44 12.17 -20.85
N MET A 84 -5.47 11.36 -20.42
CA MET A 84 -4.09 11.41 -20.90
C MET A 84 -4.02 11.15 -22.42
N GLN A 85 -4.70 10.09 -22.88
CA GLN A 85 -4.78 9.75 -24.30
C GLN A 85 -5.45 10.85 -25.12
N LYS A 86 -6.55 11.43 -24.60
CA LYS A 86 -7.23 12.56 -25.23
C LYS A 86 -6.32 13.79 -25.34
N LYS A 87 -5.55 14.10 -24.29
CA LYS A 87 -4.63 15.25 -24.26
C LYS A 87 -3.45 15.08 -25.21
N LEU A 88 -2.91 13.87 -25.33
CA LEU A 88 -1.79 13.55 -26.22
C LEU A 88 -2.23 13.13 -27.63
N ASN A 89 -3.54 13.10 -27.89
CA ASN A 89 -4.15 12.70 -29.15
C ASN A 89 -3.59 11.37 -29.71
N ARG A 90 -3.35 10.40 -28.83
CA ARG A 90 -2.72 9.13 -29.17
C ARG A 90 -3.21 8.01 -28.26
N ALA A 91 -3.28 6.80 -28.81
CA ALA A 91 -3.52 5.60 -28.03
C ALA A 91 -2.31 5.29 -27.12
N ILE A 92 -2.54 5.24 -25.81
CA ILE A 92 -1.52 4.96 -24.79
C ILE A 92 -2.15 3.94 -23.83
N PRO A 93 -1.85 2.65 -24.00
CA PRO A 93 -2.47 1.58 -23.22
C PRO A 93 -2.26 1.78 -21.73
N TYR A 94 -3.35 1.55 -20.98
CA TYR A 94 -3.34 1.46 -19.54
C TYR A 94 -3.06 0.03 -19.09
N VAL A 95 -2.10 -0.11 -18.18
CA VAL A 95 -1.76 -1.36 -17.50
C VAL A 95 -2.24 -1.26 -16.06
N HIS A 96 -3.16 -2.15 -15.67
CA HIS A 96 -3.55 -2.28 -14.28
C HIS A 96 -2.41 -2.92 -13.49
N CYS A 97 -2.00 -2.26 -12.41
CA CYS A 97 -0.98 -2.75 -11.49
C CYS A 97 -1.26 -4.20 -11.06
N TYR A 98 -0.40 -5.12 -11.48
CA TYR A 98 -0.53 -6.54 -11.13
C TYR A 98 -0.42 -6.80 -9.63
N ASN A 99 0.39 -6.03 -8.90
CA ASN A 99 0.45 -6.16 -7.44
C ASN A 99 -0.91 -5.83 -6.80
N HIS A 100 -1.60 -4.81 -7.29
CA HIS A 100 -2.93 -4.47 -6.78
C HIS A 100 -3.97 -5.51 -7.19
N GLN A 101 -3.94 -6.00 -8.44
CA GLN A 101 -4.81 -7.09 -8.89
C GLN A 101 -4.63 -8.35 -8.04
N LEU A 102 -3.39 -8.77 -7.82
CA LEU A 102 -3.06 -9.93 -6.98
C LEU A 102 -3.55 -9.71 -5.55
N HIS A 103 -3.33 -8.51 -4.99
CA HIS A 103 -3.83 -8.14 -3.68
C HIS A 103 -5.35 -8.34 -3.57
N LEU A 104 -6.13 -7.85 -4.54
CA LEU A 104 -7.59 -7.99 -4.55
C LEU A 104 -8.03 -9.46 -4.60
N VAL A 105 -7.38 -10.29 -5.41
CA VAL A 105 -7.67 -11.73 -5.50
C VAL A 105 -7.42 -12.40 -4.15
N ILE A 106 -6.30 -12.10 -3.48
CA ILE A 106 -5.99 -12.69 -2.18
C ILE A 106 -6.98 -12.21 -1.11
N VAL A 107 -7.31 -10.91 -1.07
CA VAL A 107 -8.33 -10.37 -0.14
C VAL A 107 -9.63 -11.13 -0.31
N LYS A 108 -10.09 -11.28 -1.57
CA LYS A 108 -11.33 -11.98 -1.86
C LYS A 108 -11.26 -13.44 -1.45
N ALA A 109 -10.22 -14.17 -1.85
CA ALA A 109 -10.06 -15.58 -1.52
C ALA A 109 -10.07 -15.83 0.00
N VAL A 110 -9.38 -15.00 0.78
CA VAL A 110 -9.38 -15.13 2.24
C VAL A 110 -10.73 -14.74 2.86
N SER A 111 -11.41 -13.73 2.31
CA SER A 111 -12.74 -13.35 2.83
C SER A 111 -13.79 -14.46 2.70
N GLU A 112 -13.60 -15.41 1.78
CA GLU A 112 -14.46 -16.58 1.62
C GLU A 112 -14.14 -17.71 2.61
N VAL A 113 -13.02 -17.65 3.32
CA VAL A 113 -12.62 -18.68 4.31
C VAL A 113 -12.72 -18.10 5.72
N THR A 114 -13.83 -18.40 6.39
CA THR A 114 -14.18 -17.84 7.71
C THR A 114 -13.09 -18.08 8.74
N GLU A 115 -12.46 -19.26 8.75
CA GLU A 115 -11.39 -19.65 9.66
C GLU A 115 -10.16 -18.75 9.51
N ILE A 116 -9.79 -18.40 8.27
CA ILE A 116 -8.67 -17.50 8.01
C ILE A 116 -9.03 -16.07 8.45
N GLY A 117 -10.28 -15.65 8.23
CA GLY A 117 -10.80 -14.38 8.75
C GLY A 117 -10.71 -14.30 10.28
N HIS A 118 -11.15 -15.35 10.98
CA HIS A 118 -11.03 -15.47 12.44
C HIS A 118 -9.56 -15.43 12.89
N PHE A 119 -8.69 -16.17 12.22
CA PHE A 119 -7.25 -16.18 12.52
C PHE A 119 -6.65 -14.77 12.45
N PHE A 120 -6.87 -14.02 11.37
CA PHE A 120 -6.31 -12.66 11.25
C PHE A 120 -6.97 -11.66 12.20
N ASN A 121 -8.24 -11.87 12.60
CA ASN A 121 -8.85 -11.10 13.68
C ASN A 121 -8.14 -11.34 15.01
N GLN A 122 -7.72 -12.58 15.31
CA GLN A 122 -6.91 -12.87 16.49
C GLN A 122 -5.52 -12.24 16.39
N CYS A 123 -4.87 -12.26 15.23
CA CYS A 123 -3.61 -11.56 15.03
C CYS A 123 -3.74 -10.05 15.30
N ARG A 124 -4.86 -9.41 14.88
CA ARG A 124 -5.15 -8.00 15.20
C ARG A 124 -5.30 -7.78 16.71
N LEU A 125 -5.99 -8.68 17.41
CA LEU A 125 -6.17 -8.59 18.86
C LEU A 125 -4.83 -8.72 19.59
N ILE A 126 -4.01 -9.71 19.22
CA ILE A 126 -2.65 -9.89 19.76
C ILE A 126 -1.83 -8.62 19.54
N HIS A 127 -1.86 -8.05 18.33
CA HIS A 127 -1.15 -6.80 18.06
C HIS A 127 -1.61 -5.66 18.98
N LYS A 128 -2.91 -5.48 19.15
CA LYS A 128 -3.46 -4.45 20.03
C LYS A 128 -3.02 -4.64 21.48
N VAL A 129 -3.12 -5.87 22.02
CA VAL A 129 -2.79 -6.18 23.41
C VAL A 129 -1.30 -6.01 23.69
N PHE A 130 -0.43 -6.60 22.86
CA PHE A 130 1.02 -6.58 23.06
C PHE A 130 1.68 -5.21 22.81
N ASN A 131 0.98 -4.29 22.13
CA ASN A 131 1.43 -2.90 21.98
C ASN A 131 0.81 -1.94 23.02
N THR A 132 0.02 -2.43 23.98
CA THR A 132 -0.33 -1.62 25.16
C THR A 132 0.90 -1.42 26.02
N PHE A 133 1.08 -0.24 26.60
CA PHE A 133 2.26 0.11 27.40
C PHE A 133 2.61 -0.94 28.47
N LYS A 134 1.59 -1.42 29.19
CA LYS A 134 1.73 -2.36 30.32
C LYS A 134 2.14 -3.77 29.91
N ILE A 135 1.66 -4.26 28.77
CA ILE A 135 2.06 -5.58 28.25
C ILE A 135 3.42 -5.47 27.55
N ASN A 136 3.64 -4.40 26.80
CA ASN A 136 4.88 -4.16 26.10
C ASN A 136 6.08 -4.10 27.05
N SER A 137 5.92 -3.49 28.24
CA SER A 137 6.97 -3.42 29.25
C SER A 137 7.36 -4.79 29.86
N LEU A 138 6.46 -5.78 29.79
CA LEU A 138 6.69 -7.14 30.30
C LEU A 138 7.10 -8.13 29.21
N TYR A 139 7.00 -7.72 27.95
CA TYR A 139 7.21 -8.58 26.79
C TYR A 139 8.65 -8.47 26.29
N GLU A 140 9.35 -9.61 26.30
CA GLU A 140 10.78 -9.70 25.93
C GLU A 140 10.98 -10.12 24.46
N GLY A 141 9.91 -10.22 23.67
CA GLY A 141 9.97 -10.62 22.26
C GLY A 141 9.91 -9.44 21.28
N ASN A 142 9.91 -9.76 19.99
CA ASN A 142 9.79 -8.75 18.93
C ASN A 142 8.37 -8.16 18.88
N ASN A 143 8.29 -6.83 18.77
CA ASN A 143 7.02 -6.13 18.61
C ASN A 143 6.28 -6.61 17.35
N THR A 144 4.97 -6.82 17.51
CA THR A 144 4.09 -7.19 16.40
C THR A 144 3.87 -6.01 15.46
N VAL A 145 3.74 -6.28 14.17
CA VAL A 145 3.47 -5.26 13.16
C VAL A 145 1.97 -5.09 12.99
N ARG A 146 1.52 -3.85 12.77
CA ARG A 146 0.11 -3.56 12.49
C ARG A 146 -0.29 -4.20 11.16
N LEU A 147 -1.38 -4.96 11.17
CA LEU A 147 -2.01 -5.45 9.95
C LEU A 147 -2.57 -4.27 9.15
N LEU A 148 -2.08 -4.10 7.93
CA LEU A 148 -2.60 -3.14 6.95
C LEU A 148 -3.44 -3.92 5.94
N GLU A 149 -4.75 -3.66 5.91
CA GLU A 149 -5.66 -4.37 5.01
C GLU A 149 -5.29 -4.18 3.53
N GLN A 150 -4.70 -3.02 3.19
CA GLN A 150 -4.26 -2.67 1.84
C GLN A 150 -2.94 -3.35 1.41
N ARG A 151 -2.26 -4.07 2.31
CA ARG A 151 -0.94 -4.67 2.03
C ARG A 151 -0.83 -6.08 2.61
N TRP A 152 -1.16 -7.09 1.80
CA TRP A 152 -1.03 -8.51 2.16
C TRP A 152 0.36 -8.93 2.66
N SER A 153 1.43 -8.20 2.28
CA SER A 153 2.77 -8.42 2.83
C SER A 153 2.83 -8.27 4.37
N SER A 154 1.98 -7.44 4.99
CA SER A 154 1.92 -7.35 6.45
C SER A 154 1.33 -8.60 7.10
N HIS A 155 0.52 -9.38 6.37
CA HIS A 155 -0.12 -10.60 6.87
C HIS A 155 0.92 -11.71 7.03
N LEU A 156 1.82 -11.88 6.06
CA LEU A 156 2.95 -12.79 6.22
C LEU A 156 3.83 -12.36 7.40
N LYS A 157 4.12 -11.06 7.50
CA LYS A 157 5.01 -10.55 8.55
C LYS A 157 4.46 -10.77 9.96
N ILE A 158 3.16 -10.56 10.18
CA ILE A 158 2.56 -10.81 11.49
C ILE A 158 2.55 -12.30 11.83
N CYS A 159 2.30 -13.19 10.86
CA CYS A 159 2.38 -14.63 11.05
C CYS A 159 3.79 -15.05 11.48
N GLU A 160 4.82 -14.57 10.78
CA GLU A 160 6.22 -14.83 11.14
C GLU A 160 6.55 -14.35 12.55
N ILE A 161 6.14 -13.14 12.93
CA ILE A 161 6.43 -12.59 14.26
C ILE A 161 5.73 -13.41 15.34
N ILE A 162 4.43 -13.71 15.17
CA ILE A 162 3.68 -14.51 16.14
C ILE A 162 4.28 -15.91 16.28
N TYR A 163 4.60 -16.56 15.15
CA TYR A 163 5.21 -17.89 15.14
C TYR A 163 6.56 -17.90 15.86
N ASN A 164 7.46 -16.97 15.51
CA ASN A 164 8.81 -16.92 16.08
C ASN A 164 8.85 -16.46 17.55
N ASN A 165 7.80 -15.80 18.04
CA ASN A 165 7.74 -15.31 19.43
C ASN A 165 6.68 -16.02 20.26
N TYR A 166 6.16 -17.16 19.79
CA TYR A 166 5.03 -17.84 20.41
C TYR A 166 5.27 -18.12 21.90
N ASP A 167 6.41 -18.71 22.25
CA ASP A 167 6.74 -19.05 23.64
C ASP A 167 6.87 -17.79 24.51
N ASN A 168 7.52 -16.74 24.00
CA ASN A 168 7.66 -15.46 24.70
C ASN A 168 6.30 -14.80 24.94
N MET A 169 5.41 -14.87 23.96
CA MET A 169 4.04 -14.35 24.09
C MET A 169 3.25 -15.11 25.17
N ILE A 170 3.31 -16.45 25.17
CA ILE A 170 2.64 -17.27 26.18
C ILE A 170 3.21 -16.98 27.57
N ASN A 171 4.54 -16.87 27.72
CA ASN A 171 5.18 -16.55 28.99
C ASN A 171 4.77 -15.16 29.50
N CYS A 172 4.71 -14.16 28.61
CA CYS A 172 4.22 -12.83 28.96
C CYS A 172 2.76 -12.87 29.46
N LEU A 173 1.87 -13.58 28.75
CA LEU A 173 0.47 -13.70 29.16
C LEU A 173 0.31 -14.44 30.50
N LYS A 174 1.14 -15.45 30.78
CA LYS A 174 1.19 -16.12 32.08
C LYS A 174 1.62 -15.18 33.21
N LYS A 175 2.65 -14.35 32.99
CA LYS A 175 3.09 -13.32 33.96
C LYS A 175 1.95 -12.32 34.25
N VAL A 176 1.23 -11.91 33.21
CA VAL A 176 0.08 -10.98 33.31
C VAL A 176 -1.11 -11.60 34.03
N HIS A 177 -1.35 -12.90 33.87
CA HIS A 177 -2.43 -13.60 34.58
C HIS A 177 -2.10 -13.86 36.06
N GLY A 178 -0.84 -14.16 36.39
CA GLY A 178 -0.41 -14.48 37.75
C GLY A 178 -0.28 -13.26 38.67
N ASN A 179 0.00 -12.08 38.12
CA ASN A 179 -0.15 -10.81 38.82
C ASN A 179 -1.62 -10.40 38.64
N SER A 180 -2.40 -10.19 39.70
CA SER A 180 -3.80 -9.75 39.58
C SER A 180 -3.89 -8.43 38.82
N PHE A 181 -4.08 -8.50 37.49
CA PHE A 181 -4.25 -7.35 36.61
C PHE A 181 -5.71 -6.91 36.67
N ASP A 182 -6.00 -5.89 37.46
CA ASP A 182 -7.24 -5.13 37.34
C ASP A 182 -7.09 -4.14 36.17
N GLY A 183 -8.00 -4.24 35.19
CA GLY A 183 -7.98 -3.42 33.98
C GLY A 183 -8.35 -1.95 34.19
N ASN A 184 -8.10 -1.40 35.37
CA ASN A 184 -8.44 -0.03 35.75
C ASN A 184 -7.15 0.76 36.00
N GLU A 185 -6.58 1.31 34.93
CA GLU A 185 -5.81 2.57 34.90
C GLU A 185 -5.40 2.92 33.46
#